data_AF-A0A8J5UN09-F1
#
_entry.id   AF-A0A8J5UN09-F1
#
_cell.length_a   1.000
_cell.length_b   1.000
_cell.length_c   1.000
_cell.angle_alpha   90.00
_cell.angle_beta   90.00
_cell.angle_gamma   90.00
#
_symmetry.space_group_name_H-M   'P 1'
#
loop_
_entity.id
_entity.type
_entity.pdbx_description
1 polymer ?
#
loop_
_entity_poly.entity_id
_entity_poly.type
_entity_poly.pdbx_seq_one_letter_code
_entity_poly.pdbx_strand_id
1 'polypeptide(L)'
;MISPSFLFKLAGLPPVVLKTVLQYYTVGTIYSNTNQEFENSLYKNILLSVEAHVIGNYNKNDMRIVTYEPIEKVIKKFRSNPMISQLRNFGKEFDDHSYWVHQADNDTLKEKGKVLVYLHGGGYLFNMFDSQFSFISALHYALDNTTSEKLSILVVDYSLTMFDHVYPTQIHETLTTYYNLVQSGYDSIHLIGDSAGSHLALTVARCLAYPQETRTHFSHFPQFPLSFPLESLPQPSSLILISPWPEPCTLPKLPPRHGINTLGDLVSKHDVSLGNFYLGENDEELINDYLTFTNTDFDTHWAEVEPINNGKTLILVGEREVLRDGVEDFYHIINKNGKVQYHVEKGGIHAGLVYVESLDYLSCRGGKRAVNGDFENKFGFNLVAKFLNQIV
;
A
#
# COMPACT_ATOMS: atom_id res chain seq x y z
N MET A 1 -26.86 -1.65 10.49
CA MET A 1 -27.05 -3.01 11.06
C MET A 1 -26.13 -3.93 10.28
N ILE A 2 -25.44 -4.85 10.95
CA ILE A 2 -24.55 -5.81 10.29
C ILE A 2 -25.38 -6.81 9.48
N SER A 3 -24.96 -7.15 8.26
CA SER A 3 -25.67 -8.06 7.38
C SER A 3 -25.67 -9.52 7.90
N PRO A 4 -26.70 -10.32 7.59
CA PRO A 4 -26.72 -11.74 7.93
C PRO A 4 -25.54 -12.53 7.33
N SER A 5 -25.10 -12.18 6.11
CA SER A 5 -23.97 -12.83 5.47
C SER A 5 -22.66 -12.57 6.21
N PHE A 6 -22.45 -11.35 6.71
CA PHE A 6 -21.28 -11.05 7.53
C PHE A 6 -21.34 -11.74 8.90
N LEU A 7 -22.51 -11.78 9.55
CA LEU A 7 -22.68 -12.54 10.80
C LEU A 7 -22.36 -14.03 10.62
N PHE A 8 -22.72 -14.62 9.47
CA PHE A 8 -22.39 -16.01 9.18
C PHE A 8 -20.87 -16.24 9.06
N LYS A 9 -20.13 -15.30 8.45
CA LYS A 9 -18.66 -15.33 8.43
C LYS A 9 -18.08 -15.29 9.85
N LEU A 10 -18.60 -14.42 10.71
CA LEU A 10 -18.14 -14.33 12.10
C LEU A 10 -18.41 -15.62 12.88
N ALA A 11 -19.57 -16.25 12.65
CA ALA A 11 -19.91 -17.54 13.26
C ALA A 11 -18.97 -18.68 12.82
N GLY A 12 -18.33 -18.55 11.66
CA GLY A 12 -17.33 -19.49 11.13
C GLY A 12 -15.93 -19.35 11.74
N LEU A 13 -15.65 -18.33 12.55
CA LEU A 13 -14.32 -18.09 13.10
C LEU A 13 -13.82 -19.15 14.10
N PRO A 14 -14.61 -19.62 15.08
CA PRO A 14 -14.13 -20.61 16.05
C PRO A 14 -13.52 -21.88 15.44
N PRO A 15 -14.14 -22.56 14.45
CA PRO A 15 -13.51 -23.73 13.83
C PRO A 15 -12.25 -23.39 13.03
N VAL A 16 -12.15 -22.19 12.44
CA VAL A 16 -10.92 -21.72 11.76
C VAL A 16 -9.78 -21.60 12.76
N VAL A 17 -10.01 -20.90 13.88
CA VAL A 17 -9.00 -20.74 14.93
C VAL A 17 -8.57 -22.09 15.49
N LEU A 18 -9.52 -22.98 15.81
CA LEU A 18 -9.22 -24.31 16.34
C LEU A 18 -8.39 -25.13 15.34
N LYS A 19 -8.78 -25.14 14.06
CA LYS A 19 -8.04 -25.83 13.01
C LYS A 19 -6.61 -25.30 12.89
N THR A 20 -6.45 -23.98 12.87
CA THR A 20 -5.12 -23.34 12.75
C THR A 20 -4.22 -23.67 13.93
N VAL A 21 -4.75 -23.63 15.17
CA VAL A 21 -3.99 -24.01 16.38
C VAL A 21 -3.55 -25.47 16.31
N LEU A 22 -4.46 -26.38 15.95
CA LEU A 22 -4.12 -27.81 15.82
C LEU A 22 -3.07 -28.04 14.75
N GLN A 23 -3.21 -27.41 13.58
CA GLN A 23 -2.22 -27.51 12.50
C GLN A 23 -0.85 -26.98 12.95
N TYR A 24 -0.81 -25.80 13.59
CA TYR A 24 0.43 -25.16 14.04
C TYR A 24 1.27 -26.09 14.95
N TYR A 25 0.63 -26.78 15.90
CA TYR A 25 1.34 -27.66 16.84
C TYR A 25 1.55 -29.10 16.34
N THR A 26 1.06 -29.47 15.15
CA THR A 26 1.15 -30.86 14.65
C THR A 26 1.90 -30.98 13.33
N VAL A 27 1.35 -30.43 12.24
CA VAL A 27 1.84 -30.60 10.86
C VAL A 27 2.31 -29.28 10.23
N GLY A 28 2.28 -28.19 10.99
CA GLY A 28 2.41 -26.83 10.51
C GLY A 28 1.14 -26.35 9.78
N THR A 29 0.95 -25.03 9.74
CA THR A 29 -0.12 -24.43 8.95
C THR A 29 0.35 -24.22 7.51
N ILE A 30 -0.56 -23.79 6.64
CA ILE A 30 -0.18 -23.36 5.29
C ILE A 30 0.83 -22.20 5.31
N TYR A 31 0.84 -21.37 6.35
CA TYR A 31 1.75 -20.23 6.47
C TYR A 31 3.12 -20.63 6.99
N SER A 32 3.17 -21.34 8.13
CA SER A 32 4.44 -21.76 8.75
C SER A 32 5.22 -22.75 7.87
N ASN A 33 4.53 -23.49 7.01
CA ASN A 33 5.17 -24.42 6.07
C ASN A 33 5.74 -23.74 4.82
N THR A 34 5.39 -22.47 4.56
CA THR A 34 5.81 -21.78 3.34
C THR A 34 6.71 -20.58 3.61
N ASN A 35 6.55 -19.90 4.74
CA ASN A 35 7.30 -18.67 5.04
C ASN A 35 7.73 -18.61 6.51
N GLN A 36 9.03 -18.33 6.71
CA GLN A 36 9.69 -18.28 8.02
C GLN A 36 9.09 -17.25 8.98
N GLU A 37 8.47 -16.17 8.48
CA GLU A 37 7.80 -15.14 9.29
C GLU A 37 6.70 -15.70 10.19
N PHE A 38 6.18 -16.88 9.86
CA PHE A 38 5.09 -17.55 10.57
C PHE A 38 5.55 -18.69 11.47
N GLU A 39 6.77 -19.21 11.32
CA GLU A 39 7.22 -20.44 12.00
C GLU A 39 7.08 -20.32 13.53
N ASN A 40 7.50 -19.19 14.09
CA ASN A 40 7.57 -18.99 15.54
C ASN A 40 6.46 -18.08 16.09
N SER A 41 5.34 -17.92 15.36
CA SER A 41 4.25 -17.05 15.78
C SER A 41 2.87 -17.67 15.54
N LEU A 42 2.35 -18.36 16.54
CA LEU A 42 0.95 -18.82 16.54
C LEU A 42 -0.02 -17.65 16.30
N TYR A 43 0.28 -16.46 16.84
CA TYR A 43 -0.53 -15.26 16.65
C TYR A 43 -0.69 -14.89 15.17
N LYS A 44 0.41 -14.79 14.41
CA LYS A 44 0.36 -14.51 12.97
C LYS A 44 -0.46 -15.57 12.24
N ASN A 45 -0.20 -16.84 12.52
CA ASN A 45 -0.94 -17.93 11.90
C ASN A 45 -2.46 -17.83 12.12
N ILE A 46 -2.89 -17.56 13.35
CA ILE A 46 -4.31 -17.37 13.68
C ILE A 46 -4.88 -16.14 12.99
N LEU A 47 -4.22 -14.99 13.12
CA LEU A 47 -4.67 -13.72 12.57
C LEU A 47 -4.90 -13.83 11.06
N LEU A 48 -3.89 -14.29 10.33
CA LEU A 48 -3.96 -14.40 8.88
C LEU A 48 -4.98 -15.48 8.44
N SER A 49 -5.17 -16.56 9.21
CA SER A 49 -6.24 -17.53 8.93
C SER A 49 -7.64 -16.93 9.10
N VAL A 50 -7.83 -16.08 10.12
CA VAL A 50 -9.08 -15.38 10.40
C VAL A 50 -9.38 -14.39 9.29
N GLU A 51 -8.39 -13.58 8.90
CA GLU A 51 -8.52 -12.62 7.79
C GLU A 51 -8.86 -13.34 6.49
N ALA A 52 -8.09 -14.37 6.11
CA ALA A 52 -8.36 -15.19 4.92
C ALA A 52 -9.76 -15.83 4.91
N HIS A 53 -10.35 -16.11 6.09
CA HIS A 53 -11.70 -16.64 6.19
C HIS A 53 -12.80 -15.60 5.91
N VAL A 54 -12.57 -14.34 6.31
CA VAL A 54 -13.60 -13.29 6.20
C VAL A 54 -13.52 -12.48 4.91
N ILE A 55 -12.46 -12.68 4.10
CA ILE A 55 -12.22 -11.96 2.84
C ILE A 55 -13.34 -12.16 1.79
N GLY A 56 -13.47 -11.14 0.94
CA GLY A 56 -14.36 -11.14 -0.23
C GLY A 56 -15.82 -10.85 0.10
N ASN A 57 -16.69 -10.72 -0.91
CA ASN A 57 -18.14 -10.48 -0.74
C ASN A 57 -18.44 -9.36 0.28
N TYR A 58 -17.73 -8.23 0.18
CA TYR A 58 -17.84 -7.17 1.16
C TYR A 58 -19.13 -6.37 1.00
N ASN A 59 -19.62 -5.86 2.13
CA ASN A 59 -20.66 -4.84 2.15
C ASN A 59 -20.09 -3.57 2.80
N LYS A 60 -20.26 -2.41 2.14
CA LYS A 60 -19.73 -1.12 2.61
C LYS A 60 -20.15 -0.81 4.06
N ASN A 61 -21.43 -1.04 4.41
CA ASN A 61 -21.94 -0.76 5.74
C ASN A 61 -21.38 -1.71 6.81
N ASP A 62 -21.18 -2.99 6.48
CA ASP A 62 -20.56 -3.94 7.41
C ASP A 62 -19.12 -3.53 7.71
N MET A 63 -18.35 -3.20 6.67
CA MET A 63 -16.95 -2.77 6.84
C MET A 63 -16.90 -1.45 7.62
N ARG A 64 -17.79 -0.50 7.32
CA ARG A 64 -17.88 0.76 8.08
C ARG A 64 -18.14 0.53 9.56
N ILE A 65 -18.94 -0.46 9.93
CA ILE A 65 -19.25 -0.75 11.34
C ILE A 65 -18.10 -1.48 12.03
N VAL A 66 -17.41 -2.38 11.32
CA VAL A 66 -16.51 -3.36 11.93
C VAL A 66 -15.04 -2.98 11.84
N THR A 67 -14.63 -2.34 10.75
CA THR A 67 -13.21 -2.08 10.45
C THR A 67 -12.85 -0.61 10.52
N TYR A 68 -13.80 0.31 10.26
CA TYR A 68 -13.48 1.73 10.15
C TYR A 68 -12.98 2.33 11.46
N GLU A 69 -11.82 2.96 11.37
CA GLU A 69 -11.23 3.74 12.44
C GLU A 69 -10.60 5.02 11.86
N PRO A 70 -11.04 6.22 12.28
CA PRO A 70 -10.42 7.47 11.83
C PRO A 70 -8.93 7.51 12.13
N ILE A 71 -8.14 8.09 11.24
CA ILE A 71 -6.67 8.07 11.34
C ILE A 71 -6.18 8.72 12.63
N GLU A 72 -6.86 9.73 13.17
CA GLU A 72 -6.48 10.39 14.42
C GLU A 72 -6.56 9.43 15.61
N LYS A 73 -7.48 8.47 15.55
CA LYS A 73 -7.61 7.41 16.56
C LYS A 73 -6.48 6.39 16.42
N VAL A 74 -6.11 6.02 15.18
CA VAL A 74 -4.93 5.17 14.90
C VAL A 74 -3.66 5.86 15.41
N ILE A 75 -3.39 7.10 15.01
CA ILE A 75 -2.27 7.93 15.48
C ILE A 75 -2.22 7.95 17.01
N LYS A 76 -3.37 8.17 17.68
CA LYS A 76 -3.45 8.22 19.13
C LYS A 76 -3.04 6.90 19.80
N LYS A 77 -3.39 5.74 19.24
CA LYS A 77 -2.96 4.43 19.78
C LYS A 77 -1.43 4.32 19.76
N PHE A 78 -0.80 4.78 18.67
CA PHE A 78 0.64 4.66 18.47
C PHE A 78 1.46 5.65 19.31
N ARG A 79 0.89 6.72 19.86
CA ARG A 79 1.63 7.70 20.69
C ARG A 79 2.42 7.08 21.86
N SER A 80 1.99 5.93 22.37
CA SER A 80 2.67 5.21 23.45
C SER A 80 3.72 4.21 22.96
N ASN A 81 3.77 3.92 21.66
CA ASN A 81 4.74 3.01 21.08
C ASN A 81 6.14 3.66 21.10
N PRO A 82 7.19 2.94 21.55
CA PRO A 82 8.55 3.46 21.62
C PRO A 82 9.09 4.05 20.30
N MET A 83 8.67 3.52 19.15
CA MET A 83 9.02 4.05 17.83
C MET A 83 8.60 5.51 17.66
N ILE A 84 7.56 5.97 18.33
CA ILE A 84 7.05 7.32 18.08
C ILE A 84 7.85 8.39 18.82
N SER A 85 8.52 8.02 19.91
CA SER A 85 9.19 8.97 20.81
C SER A 85 10.29 9.81 20.15
N GLN A 86 10.86 9.34 19.03
CA GLN A 86 11.92 10.04 18.29
C GLN A 86 11.43 10.58 16.94
N LEU A 87 10.18 10.33 16.54
CA LEU A 87 9.63 10.81 15.28
C LEU A 87 9.09 12.23 15.45
N ARG A 88 9.70 13.17 14.74
CA ARG A 88 9.37 14.59 14.84
C ARG A 88 8.06 14.91 14.12
N ASN A 89 7.23 15.73 14.76
CA ASN A 89 5.90 16.14 14.28
C ASN A 89 4.92 14.97 14.02
N PHE A 90 5.14 13.83 14.68
CA PHE A 90 4.24 12.69 14.57
C PHE A 90 2.77 13.03 14.84
N GLY A 91 1.91 12.65 13.89
CA GLY A 91 0.46 12.87 13.91
C GLY A 91 0.03 14.31 13.68
N LYS A 92 0.95 15.21 13.31
CA LYS A 92 0.61 16.57 12.92
C LYS A 92 0.04 16.54 11.49
N GLU A 93 -1.13 17.13 11.33
CA GLU A 93 -1.75 17.37 10.03
C GLU A 93 -0.84 18.24 9.15
N PHE A 94 -0.67 17.84 7.89
CA PHE A 94 0.03 18.61 6.88
C PHE A 94 -0.96 19.39 6.01
N ASP A 95 -1.99 18.71 5.54
CA ASP A 95 -3.16 19.26 4.86
C ASP A 95 -4.40 18.38 5.14
N ASP A 96 -5.53 18.72 4.49
CA ASP A 96 -6.86 18.12 4.71
C ASP A 96 -6.89 16.57 4.66
N HIS A 97 -5.92 15.94 3.98
CA HIS A 97 -5.90 14.49 3.77
C HIS A 97 -4.56 13.86 4.14
N SER A 98 -3.69 14.53 4.90
CA SER A 98 -2.37 13.96 5.18
C SER A 98 -1.75 14.36 6.51
N TYR A 99 -0.96 13.44 7.04
CA TYR A 99 -0.39 13.52 8.38
C TYR A 99 1.09 13.12 8.37
N TRP A 100 1.89 13.85 9.14
CA TRP A 100 3.30 13.50 9.34
C TRP A 100 3.43 12.27 10.22
N VAL A 101 4.16 11.27 9.76
CA VAL A 101 4.73 10.22 10.62
C VAL A 101 6.06 10.72 11.17
N HIS A 102 6.90 11.30 10.31
CA HIS A 102 8.15 11.94 10.67
C HIS A 102 8.39 13.13 9.73
N GLN A 103 8.81 14.28 10.24
CA GLN A 103 9.23 15.39 9.40
C GLN A 103 10.71 15.66 9.61
N ALA A 104 11.55 15.54 8.58
CA ALA A 104 12.98 15.81 8.64
C ALA A 104 13.30 17.31 8.79
N ASP A 105 14.42 17.64 9.45
CA ASP A 105 14.77 19.03 9.80
C ASP A 105 15.41 19.82 8.66
N ASN A 106 14.64 20.06 7.60
CA ASN A 106 15.11 20.71 6.38
C ASN A 106 15.76 22.09 6.64
N ASP A 107 15.26 22.86 7.61
CA ASP A 107 15.83 24.17 7.98
C ASP A 107 17.26 24.04 8.53
N THR A 108 17.49 23.05 9.39
CA THR A 108 18.82 22.75 9.94
C THR A 108 19.72 22.13 8.86
N LEU A 109 19.17 21.27 8.00
CA LEU A 109 19.90 20.62 6.92
C LEU A 109 20.31 21.60 5.81
N LYS A 110 19.61 22.73 5.66
CA LYS A 110 19.80 23.70 4.56
C LYS A 110 19.71 23.05 3.17
N GLU A 111 18.93 21.97 3.08
CA GLU A 111 18.66 21.22 1.87
C GLU A 111 17.17 21.35 1.54
N LYS A 112 16.81 21.14 0.27
CA LYS A 112 15.40 21.02 -0.10
C LYS A 112 14.80 19.74 0.50
N GLY A 113 13.50 19.77 0.75
CA GLY A 113 12.82 18.70 1.46
C GLY A 113 12.74 17.41 0.65
N LYS A 114 13.06 16.29 1.31
CA LYS A 114 12.78 14.94 0.80
C LYS A 114 11.64 14.32 1.60
N VAL A 115 10.70 13.68 0.92
CA VAL A 115 9.54 13.07 1.55
C VAL A 115 9.17 11.74 0.89
N LEU A 116 8.93 10.74 1.73
CA LEU A 116 8.30 9.48 1.37
C LEU A 116 6.82 9.59 1.70
N VAL A 117 5.98 9.58 0.67
CA VAL A 117 4.52 9.63 0.79
C VAL A 117 3.99 8.20 0.71
N TYR A 118 3.37 7.76 1.80
CA TYR A 118 2.74 6.46 1.89
C TYR A 118 1.25 6.52 1.56
N LEU A 119 0.86 5.70 0.59
CA LEU A 119 -0.51 5.49 0.14
C LEU A 119 -0.91 4.08 0.58
N HIS A 120 -1.83 3.98 1.54
CA HIS A 120 -2.19 2.68 2.11
C HIS A 120 -3.02 1.83 1.14
N GLY A 121 -2.94 0.51 1.26
CA GLY A 121 -3.82 -0.45 0.59
C GLY A 121 -5.17 -0.60 1.28
N GLY A 122 -5.92 -1.66 0.93
CA GLY A 122 -7.29 -1.87 1.43
C GLY A 122 -8.37 -1.69 0.38
N GLY A 123 -8.01 -1.82 -0.91
CA GLY A 123 -8.97 -1.83 -2.02
C GLY A 123 -9.81 -0.57 -2.15
N TYR A 124 -9.28 0.59 -1.72
CA TYR A 124 -10.00 1.87 -1.61
C TYR A 124 -11.24 1.84 -0.68
N LEU A 125 -11.49 0.72 0.01
CA LEU A 125 -12.63 0.53 0.90
C LEU A 125 -12.24 0.72 2.36
N PHE A 126 -11.09 0.18 2.75
CA PHE A 126 -10.62 0.14 4.12
C PHE A 126 -9.73 1.34 4.45
N ASN A 127 -9.85 1.84 5.68
CA ASN A 127 -8.93 2.81 6.25
C ASN A 127 -7.55 2.19 6.50
N MET A 128 -6.55 3.03 6.77
CA MET A 128 -5.24 2.58 7.19
C MET A 128 -5.30 1.76 8.49
N PHE A 129 -4.76 0.55 8.47
CA PHE A 129 -4.73 -0.38 9.59
C PHE A 129 -3.51 -0.17 10.50
N ASP A 130 -3.61 -0.67 11.74
CA ASP A 130 -2.52 -0.62 12.72
C ASP A 130 -1.22 -1.26 12.14
N SER A 131 -1.31 -2.34 11.35
CA SER A 131 -0.14 -2.99 10.74
C SER A 131 0.55 -2.11 9.69
N GLN A 132 -0.21 -1.40 8.86
CA GLN A 132 0.29 -0.41 7.89
C GLN A 132 0.97 0.76 8.60
N PHE A 133 0.37 1.22 9.69
CA PHE A 133 0.94 2.30 10.50
C PHE A 133 2.22 1.88 11.23
N SER A 134 2.26 0.65 11.74
CA SER A 134 3.46 0.01 12.28
C SER A 134 4.56 -0.08 11.23
N PHE A 135 4.21 -0.51 10.01
CA PHE A 135 5.15 -0.61 8.89
C PHE A 135 5.83 0.72 8.60
N ILE A 136 5.06 1.75 8.31
CA ILE A 136 5.63 3.03 7.86
C ILE A 136 6.43 3.73 8.97
N SER A 137 6.04 3.54 10.24
CA SER A 137 6.78 4.04 11.41
C SER A 137 8.08 3.26 11.63
N ALA A 138 8.04 1.94 11.52
CA ALA A 138 9.22 1.09 11.69
C ALA A 138 10.23 1.28 10.55
N LEU A 139 9.75 1.58 9.33
CA LEU A 139 10.62 1.79 8.17
C LEU A 139 11.65 2.90 8.42
N HIS A 140 11.29 3.98 9.13
CA HIS A 140 12.23 5.03 9.52
C HIS A 140 13.50 4.47 10.20
N TYR A 141 13.34 3.45 11.05
CA TYR A 141 14.43 2.83 11.79
C TYR A 141 15.16 1.71 11.02
N ALA A 142 14.59 1.24 9.92
CA ALA A 142 15.27 0.29 9.02
C ALA A 142 16.23 0.99 8.06
N LEU A 143 16.04 2.30 7.84
CA LEU A 143 16.93 3.14 7.02
C LEU A 143 18.25 3.38 7.74
N ASP A 144 19.30 3.71 6.98
CA ASP A 144 20.54 4.16 7.60
C ASP A 144 20.38 5.59 8.16
N ASN A 145 21.32 6.01 9.03
CA ASN A 145 21.25 7.32 9.68
C ASN A 145 21.23 8.48 8.67
N THR A 146 21.92 8.34 7.53
CA THR A 146 21.99 9.43 6.53
C THR A 146 20.64 9.64 5.87
N THR A 147 19.99 8.55 5.50
CA THR A 147 18.68 8.59 4.85
C THR A 147 17.57 8.93 5.84
N SER A 148 17.55 8.31 7.03
CA SER A 148 16.51 8.56 8.05
C SER A 148 16.50 10.00 8.58
N GLU A 149 17.66 10.65 8.73
CA GLU A 149 17.74 12.04 9.20
C GLU A 149 17.21 13.06 8.17
N LYS A 150 17.25 12.71 6.87
CA LYS A 150 16.89 13.61 5.76
C LYS A 150 15.51 13.33 5.16
N LEU A 151 14.95 12.15 5.39
CA LEU A 151 13.70 11.73 4.76
C LEU A 151 12.51 11.97 5.67
N SER A 152 11.64 12.90 5.27
CA SER A 152 10.31 13.01 5.88
C SER A 152 9.43 11.84 5.45
N ILE A 153 8.47 11.47 6.27
CA ILE A 153 7.51 10.40 6.01
C ILE A 153 6.11 10.96 6.27
N LEU A 154 5.29 10.97 5.23
CA LEU A 154 3.92 11.45 5.24
C LEU A 154 2.98 10.30 4.88
N VAL A 155 1.82 10.22 5.52
CA VAL A 155 0.74 9.31 5.12
C VAL A 155 -0.42 10.12 4.57
N VAL A 156 -1.06 9.62 3.51
CA VAL A 156 -2.29 10.20 2.95
C VAL A 156 -3.47 9.36 3.42
N ASP A 157 -4.39 9.98 4.15
CA ASP A 157 -5.68 9.43 4.57
C ASP A 157 -6.76 9.79 3.55
N TYR A 158 -6.64 9.21 2.35
CA TYR A 158 -7.55 9.49 1.25
C TYR A 158 -8.96 8.98 1.56
N SER A 159 -9.96 9.63 0.97
CA SER A 159 -11.36 9.31 1.18
C SER A 159 -11.73 7.90 0.69
N LEU A 160 -12.64 7.22 1.41
CA LEU A 160 -12.90 5.79 1.19
C LEU A 160 -14.25 5.52 0.51
N THR A 161 -14.27 4.47 -0.31
CA THR A 161 -15.47 4.01 -1.02
C THR A 161 -16.57 3.53 -0.08
N MET A 162 -16.28 3.18 1.18
CA MET A 162 -17.30 2.84 2.20
C MET A 162 -18.17 4.04 2.62
N PHE A 163 -17.75 5.26 2.25
CA PHE A 163 -18.52 6.49 2.37
C PHE A 163 -18.90 7.06 1.00
N ASP A 164 -18.87 6.21 -0.04
CA ASP A 164 -19.23 6.56 -1.42
C ASP A 164 -18.31 7.60 -2.10
N HIS A 165 -17.10 7.79 -1.56
CA HIS A 165 -16.02 8.47 -2.26
C HIS A 165 -15.38 7.52 -3.27
N VAL A 166 -15.84 7.59 -4.52
CA VAL A 166 -15.42 6.73 -5.64
C VAL A 166 -14.39 7.44 -6.52
N TYR A 167 -13.88 6.75 -7.54
CA TYR A 167 -13.03 7.32 -8.58
C TYR A 167 -13.60 8.65 -9.13
N PRO A 168 -12.79 9.70 -9.36
CA PRO A 168 -11.34 9.83 -9.13
C PRO A 168 -10.95 10.51 -7.80
N THR A 169 -11.79 10.47 -6.75
CA THR A 169 -11.59 11.24 -5.49
C THR A 169 -10.17 11.11 -4.92
N GLN A 170 -9.69 9.87 -4.77
CA GLN A 170 -8.42 9.54 -4.14
C GLN A 170 -7.22 10.07 -4.94
N ILE A 171 -7.35 10.10 -6.28
CA ILE A 171 -6.33 10.66 -7.18
C ILE A 171 -6.27 12.18 -7.00
N HIS A 172 -7.43 12.84 -6.96
CA HIS A 172 -7.52 14.29 -6.77
C HIS A 172 -6.93 14.74 -5.43
N GLU A 173 -7.29 14.06 -4.34
CA GLU A 173 -6.77 14.33 -2.99
C GLU A 173 -5.25 14.13 -2.94
N THR A 174 -4.75 13.03 -3.52
CA THR A 174 -3.30 12.75 -3.53
C THR A 174 -2.53 13.75 -4.39
N LEU A 175 -3.05 14.17 -5.55
CA LEU A 175 -2.44 15.22 -6.38
C LEU A 175 -2.45 16.58 -5.67
N THR A 176 -3.48 16.87 -4.89
CA THR A 176 -3.56 18.09 -4.07
C THR A 176 -2.49 18.08 -2.98
N THR A 177 -2.32 16.97 -2.26
CA THR A 177 -1.23 16.82 -1.29
C THR A 177 0.15 16.89 -1.95
N TYR A 178 0.32 16.27 -3.12
CA TYR A 178 1.56 16.36 -3.89
C TYR A 178 1.89 17.81 -4.26
N TYR A 179 0.91 18.58 -4.74
CA TYR A 179 1.06 20.01 -5.00
C TYR A 179 1.46 20.78 -3.73
N ASN A 180 0.78 20.55 -2.61
CA ASN A 180 1.06 21.21 -1.34
C ASN A 180 2.49 20.93 -0.84
N LEU A 181 2.98 19.71 -1.02
CA LEU A 181 4.37 19.33 -0.72
C LEU A 181 5.35 20.14 -1.58
N VAL A 182 5.12 20.23 -2.89
CA VAL A 182 5.97 21.02 -3.79
C VAL A 182 5.99 22.50 -3.38
N GLN A 183 4.83 23.07 -3.06
CA GLN A 183 4.74 24.46 -2.58
C GLN A 183 5.44 24.67 -1.23
N SER A 184 5.50 23.62 -0.40
CA SER A 184 6.19 23.62 0.88
C SER A 184 7.70 23.37 0.77
N GLY A 185 8.25 23.32 -0.45
CA GLY A 185 9.69 23.20 -0.70
C GLY A 185 10.23 21.77 -0.74
N TYR A 186 9.36 20.77 -0.85
CA TYR A 186 9.77 19.39 -1.12
C TYR A 186 9.91 19.20 -2.64
N ASP A 187 11.12 18.86 -3.10
CA ASP A 187 11.39 18.61 -4.52
C ASP A 187 11.83 17.18 -4.83
N SER A 188 12.06 16.37 -3.78
CA SER A 188 12.24 14.93 -3.91
C SER A 188 11.11 14.20 -3.19
N ILE A 189 10.08 13.83 -3.96
CA ILE A 189 8.88 13.15 -3.47
C ILE A 189 8.93 11.70 -3.93
N HIS A 190 9.02 10.76 -3.01
CA HIS A 190 9.02 9.33 -3.24
C HIS A 190 7.63 8.78 -2.92
N LEU A 191 7.04 7.96 -3.78
CA LEU A 191 5.76 7.33 -3.51
C LEU A 191 5.98 5.87 -3.12
N ILE A 192 5.36 5.46 -2.02
CA ILE A 192 5.32 4.07 -1.57
C ILE A 192 3.87 3.70 -1.28
N GLY A 193 3.45 2.51 -1.70
CA GLY A 193 2.12 2.05 -1.35
C GLY A 193 2.00 0.54 -1.45
N ASP A 194 0.99 -0.01 -0.78
CA ASP A 194 0.62 -1.42 -0.88
C ASP A 194 -0.70 -1.62 -1.62
N SER A 195 -0.83 -2.66 -2.44
CA SER A 195 -2.10 -3.04 -3.07
C SER A 195 -2.74 -1.88 -3.86
N ALA A 196 -3.96 -1.48 -3.49
CA ALA A 196 -4.63 -0.29 -4.01
C ALA A 196 -3.81 1.01 -3.86
N GLY A 197 -3.01 1.14 -2.81
CA GLY A 197 -2.11 2.27 -2.62
C GLY A 197 -0.97 2.30 -3.64
N SER A 198 -0.46 1.14 -4.06
CA SER A 198 0.50 1.08 -5.18
C SER A 198 -0.17 1.43 -6.52
N HIS A 199 -1.43 1.00 -6.71
CA HIS A 199 -2.21 1.43 -7.87
C HIS A 199 -2.34 2.97 -7.87
N LEU A 200 -2.71 3.57 -6.74
CA LEU A 200 -2.81 5.03 -6.61
C LEU A 200 -1.47 5.73 -6.88
N ALA A 201 -0.35 5.20 -6.38
CA ALA A 201 0.99 5.72 -6.65
C ALA A 201 1.32 5.74 -8.15
N LEU A 202 1.00 4.65 -8.86
CA LEU A 202 1.16 4.54 -10.30
C LEU A 202 0.26 5.52 -11.06
N THR A 203 -1.02 5.63 -10.65
CA THR A 203 -1.96 6.59 -11.25
C THR A 203 -1.46 8.02 -11.11
N VAL A 204 -1.00 8.42 -9.92
CA VAL A 204 -0.45 9.76 -9.65
C VAL A 204 0.81 10.02 -10.47
N ALA A 205 1.72 9.04 -10.57
CA ALA A 205 2.91 9.16 -11.39
C ALA A 205 2.56 9.36 -12.88
N ARG A 206 1.59 8.60 -13.40
CA ARG A 206 1.08 8.76 -14.77
C ARG A 206 0.42 10.12 -14.96
N CYS A 207 -0.35 10.59 -13.99
CA CYS A 207 -0.96 11.92 -14.04
C CYS A 207 0.08 13.04 -14.20
N LEU A 208 1.18 12.95 -13.46
CA LEU A 208 2.27 13.92 -13.50
C LEU A 208 3.12 13.80 -14.77
N ALA A 209 3.29 12.59 -15.32
CA ALA A 209 4.01 12.36 -16.56
C ALA A 209 3.24 12.82 -17.82
N TYR A 210 1.90 12.75 -17.79
CA TYR A 210 1.03 13.10 -18.92
C TYR A 210 0.02 14.19 -18.50
N PRO A 211 0.47 15.43 -18.24
CA PRO A 211 -0.39 16.44 -17.63
C PRO A 211 -1.55 16.90 -18.54
N GLN A 212 -1.36 16.99 -19.86
CA GLN A 212 -2.43 17.36 -20.79
C GLN A 212 -3.51 16.26 -20.91
N GLU A 213 -3.10 15.00 -20.94
CA GLU A 213 -4.01 13.86 -20.91
C GLU A 213 -4.82 13.88 -19.61
N THR A 214 -4.14 14.08 -18.47
CA THR A 214 -4.77 14.16 -17.15
C THR A 214 -5.80 15.28 -17.09
N ARG A 215 -5.49 16.47 -17.60
CA ARG A 215 -6.48 17.58 -17.64
C ARG A 215 -7.69 17.23 -18.49
N THR A 216 -7.47 16.58 -19.64
CA THR A 216 -8.56 16.12 -20.52
C THR A 216 -9.41 15.09 -19.80
N HIS A 217 -8.78 14.14 -19.12
CA HIS A 217 -9.45 13.12 -18.32
C HIS A 217 -10.31 13.73 -17.21
N PHE A 218 -9.72 14.58 -16.36
CA PHE A 218 -10.41 15.27 -15.27
C PHE A 218 -11.50 16.25 -15.73
N SER A 219 -11.51 16.68 -17.00
CA SER A 219 -12.60 17.50 -17.54
C SER A 219 -13.96 16.78 -17.58
N HIS A 220 -13.96 15.44 -17.57
CA HIS A 220 -15.16 14.61 -17.43
C HIS A 220 -15.69 14.57 -15.99
N PHE A 221 -14.89 15.04 -15.02
CA PHE A 221 -15.20 15.05 -13.59
C PHE A 221 -15.14 16.47 -13.01
N PRO A 222 -16.07 17.38 -13.40
CA PRO A 222 -16.01 18.80 -13.05
C PRO A 222 -16.06 19.09 -11.54
N GLN A 223 -16.51 18.13 -10.73
CA GLN A 223 -16.50 18.19 -9.26
C GLN A 223 -15.10 18.05 -8.65
N PHE A 224 -14.10 17.60 -9.42
CA PHE A 224 -12.70 17.44 -9.00
C PHE A 224 -11.77 18.36 -9.82
N PRO A 225 -11.89 19.70 -9.69
CA PRO A 225 -11.08 20.61 -10.49
C PRO A 225 -9.59 20.51 -10.11
N LEU A 226 -8.73 20.38 -11.12
CA LEU A 226 -7.28 20.50 -10.96
C LEU A 226 -6.87 21.98 -10.99
N SER A 227 -7.14 22.69 -9.89
CA SER A 227 -6.90 24.14 -9.72
C SER A 227 -5.42 24.53 -9.57
N PHE A 228 -4.50 23.62 -9.83
CA PHE A 228 -3.05 23.82 -9.76
C PHE A 228 -2.37 23.53 -11.11
N PRO A 229 -1.18 24.13 -11.36
CA PRO A 229 -0.43 23.94 -12.60
C PRO A 229 0.30 22.58 -12.63
N LEU A 230 -0.40 21.51 -13.01
CA LEU A 230 0.13 20.15 -13.09
C LEU A 230 1.43 20.03 -13.90
N GLU A 231 1.55 20.79 -14.99
CA GLU A 231 2.72 20.85 -15.87
C GLU A 231 3.99 21.40 -15.19
N SER A 232 3.83 22.07 -14.05
CA SER A 232 4.95 22.62 -13.28
C SER A 232 5.38 21.71 -12.13
N LEU A 233 4.64 20.63 -11.87
CA LEU A 233 4.96 19.71 -10.79
C LEU A 233 6.02 18.71 -11.25
N PRO A 234 7.06 18.45 -10.44
CA PRO A 234 8.02 17.40 -10.75
C PRO A 234 7.34 16.04 -10.68
N GLN A 235 7.80 15.09 -11.50
CA GLN A 235 7.43 13.68 -11.35
C GLN A 235 8.00 13.10 -10.03
N PRO A 236 7.41 12.02 -9.50
CA PRO A 236 7.92 11.39 -8.29
C PRO A 236 9.34 10.87 -8.50
N SER A 237 10.21 11.10 -7.51
CA SER A 237 11.61 10.68 -7.51
C SER A 237 11.78 9.16 -7.52
N SER A 238 10.83 8.41 -6.99
CA SER A 238 10.80 6.95 -7.07
C SER A 238 9.41 6.38 -6.82
N LEU A 239 9.22 5.11 -7.22
CA LEU A 239 8.04 4.31 -6.94
C LEU A 239 8.43 3.03 -6.18
N ILE A 240 7.76 2.77 -5.06
CA ILE A 240 7.94 1.56 -4.26
C ILE A 240 6.57 0.88 -4.14
N LEU A 241 6.39 -0.21 -4.87
CA LEU A 241 5.11 -0.83 -5.14
C LEU A 241 5.07 -2.20 -4.45
N ILE A 242 4.33 -2.28 -3.34
CA ILE A 242 4.20 -3.50 -2.54
C ILE A 242 2.92 -4.22 -2.94
N SER A 243 3.04 -5.33 -3.64
CA SER A 243 1.92 -6.14 -4.10
C SER A 243 0.88 -5.31 -4.86
N PRO A 244 1.26 -4.57 -5.92
CA PRO A 244 0.35 -3.64 -6.58
C PRO A 244 -0.93 -4.33 -7.08
N TRP A 245 -2.03 -3.60 -7.17
CA TRP A 245 -3.30 -4.11 -7.70
C TRP A 245 -3.60 -3.49 -9.07
N PRO A 246 -3.01 -4.01 -10.16
CA PRO A 246 -3.01 -3.33 -11.47
C PRO A 246 -4.34 -3.45 -12.25
N GLU A 247 -5.27 -4.30 -11.82
CA GLU A 247 -6.52 -4.58 -12.54
C GLU A 247 -7.72 -4.72 -11.60
N PRO A 248 -8.18 -3.64 -10.94
CA PRO A 248 -9.15 -3.70 -9.85
C PRO A 248 -10.49 -4.39 -10.16
N CYS A 249 -10.98 -4.25 -11.39
CA CYS A 249 -12.25 -4.82 -11.83
C CYS A 249 -12.12 -6.18 -12.53
N THR A 250 -10.92 -6.78 -12.52
CA THR A 250 -10.66 -8.05 -13.22
C THR A 250 -10.47 -9.20 -12.22
N LEU A 251 -11.15 -10.33 -12.47
CA LEU A 251 -10.96 -11.53 -11.67
C LEU A 251 -9.59 -12.17 -11.96
N PRO A 252 -8.84 -12.59 -10.93
CA PRO A 252 -7.58 -13.29 -11.10
C PRO A 252 -7.79 -14.65 -11.78
N LYS A 253 -6.89 -15.01 -12.69
CA LYS A 253 -6.92 -16.32 -13.39
C LYS A 253 -6.39 -17.41 -12.47
N LEU A 254 -7.14 -18.51 -12.33
CA LEU A 254 -6.76 -19.65 -11.49
C LEU A 254 -6.87 -21.00 -12.23
N PRO A 255 -5.99 -21.98 -11.95
CA PRO A 255 -4.83 -21.88 -11.05
C PRO A 255 -3.78 -20.88 -11.56
N PRO A 256 -2.95 -20.29 -10.68
CA PRO A 256 -1.96 -19.31 -11.11
C PRO A 256 -0.95 -19.95 -12.06
N ARG A 257 -0.33 -19.13 -12.93
CA ARG A 257 0.63 -19.55 -13.96
C ARG A 257 1.77 -20.38 -13.41
N HIS A 258 2.20 -20.08 -12.18
CA HIS A 258 3.30 -20.77 -11.49
C HIS A 258 2.89 -22.09 -10.81
N GLY A 259 1.61 -22.46 -10.83
CA GLY A 259 1.12 -23.69 -10.18
C GLY A 259 1.23 -23.68 -8.65
N ILE A 260 1.41 -22.51 -8.05
CA ILE A 260 1.59 -22.32 -6.60
C ILE A 260 0.24 -22.31 -5.86
N ASN A 261 0.22 -22.84 -4.64
CA ASN A 261 -0.96 -22.83 -3.79
C ASN A 261 -1.17 -21.46 -3.10
N THR A 262 -2.19 -20.74 -3.53
CA THR A 262 -2.59 -19.42 -2.99
C THR A 262 -3.52 -19.49 -1.77
N LEU A 263 -3.74 -20.68 -1.18
CA LEU A 263 -4.61 -20.84 -0.02
C LEU A 263 -4.14 -20.01 1.18
N GLY A 264 -5.01 -19.16 1.71
CA GLY A 264 -4.68 -18.31 2.86
C GLY A 264 -4.10 -16.95 2.48
N ASP A 265 -4.02 -16.64 1.19
CA ASP A 265 -3.74 -15.28 0.72
C ASP A 265 -4.83 -14.28 1.12
N LEU A 266 -4.50 -12.99 1.11
CA LEU A 266 -5.36 -11.91 1.63
C LEU A 266 -6.24 -11.21 0.59
N VAL A 267 -6.32 -11.76 -0.63
CA VAL A 267 -7.17 -11.23 -1.70
C VAL A 267 -8.20 -12.27 -2.12
N SER A 268 -9.44 -11.81 -2.32
CA SER A 268 -10.48 -12.69 -2.83
C SER A 268 -10.18 -13.10 -4.26
N LYS A 269 -10.31 -14.40 -4.52
CA LYS A 269 -10.16 -14.98 -5.87
C LYS A 269 -11.49 -15.14 -6.62
N HIS A 270 -12.59 -14.67 -6.02
CA HIS A 270 -13.94 -14.96 -6.50
C HIS A 270 -14.84 -13.72 -6.59
N ASP A 271 -14.35 -12.53 -6.26
CA ASP A 271 -15.11 -11.30 -6.41
C ASP A 271 -14.21 -10.10 -6.72
N VAL A 272 -14.80 -9.13 -7.40
CA VAL A 272 -14.19 -7.82 -7.75
C VAL A 272 -14.93 -6.69 -7.03
N SER A 273 -15.54 -6.97 -5.88
CA SER A 273 -16.43 -6.02 -5.19
C SER A 273 -15.73 -4.71 -4.85
N LEU A 274 -14.47 -4.78 -4.40
CA LEU A 274 -13.65 -3.61 -4.12
C LEU A 274 -13.41 -2.75 -5.38
N GLY A 275 -13.15 -3.39 -6.53
CA GLY A 275 -12.95 -2.69 -7.79
C GLY A 275 -14.21 -1.99 -8.24
N ASN A 276 -15.35 -2.68 -8.17
CA ASN A 276 -16.65 -2.11 -8.48
C ASN A 276 -17.03 -0.94 -7.56
N PHE A 277 -16.68 -1.02 -6.26
CA PHE A 277 -16.90 0.10 -5.34
C PHE A 277 -16.05 1.31 -5.67
N TYR A 278 -14.82 1.10 -6.15
CA TYR A 278 -13.94 2.18 -6.60
C TYR A 278 -14.39 2.77 -7.94
N LEU A 279 -14.77 1.93 -8.91
CA LEU A 279 -15.35 2.33 -10.19
C LEU A 279 -16.62 3.18 -9.98
N GLY A 280 -17.49 2.77 -9.05
CA GLY A 280 -18.76 3.46 -8.79
C GLY A 280 -19.70 3.35 -9.99
N GLU A 281 -20.26 4.48 -10.42
CA GLU A 281 -21.14 4.57 -11.61
C GLU A 281 -20.40 5.11 -12.84
N ASN A 282 -19.07 5.21 -12.78
CA ASN A 282 -18.27 5.74 -13.89
C ASN A 282 -18.25 4.77 -15.08
N ASP A 283 -18.10 5.33 -16.27
CA ASP A 283 -17.87 4.56 -17.49
C ASP A 283 -16.48 3.90 -17.43
N GLU A 284 -16.45 2.57 -17.49
CA GLU A 284 -15.22 1.78 -17.40
C GLU A 284 -14.31 2.03 -18.61
N GLU A 285 -14.85 2.23 -19.82
CA GLU A 285 -14.04 2.53 -21.00
C GLU A 285 -13.35 3.90 -20.85
N LEU A 286 -14.06 4.89 -20.30
CA LEU A 286 -13.52 6.22 -20.08
C LEU A 286 -12.32 6.21 -19.13
N ILE A 287 -12.35 5.39 -18.08
CA ILE A 287 -11.33 5.39 -17.03
C ILE A 287 -10.31 4.26 -17.14
N ASN A 288 -10.44 3.38 -18.14
CA ASN A 288 -9.67 2.15 -18.28
C ASN A 288 -8.16 2.36 -18.11
N ASP A 289 -7.59 3.39 -18.74
CA ASP A 289 -6.14 3.64 -18.72
C ASP A 289 -5.63 4.16 -17.37
N TYR A 290 -6.54 4.49 -16.46
CA TYR A 290 -6.28 4.91 -15.08
C TYR A 290 -6.72 3.86 -14.04
N LEU A 291 -7.34 2.76 -14.49
CA LEU A 291 -7.92 1.71 -13.67
C LEU A 291 -7.27 0.35 -13.92
N THR A 292 -7.24 -0.11 -15.18
CA THR A 292 -6.79 -1.46 -15.55
C THR A 292 -5.49 -1.36 -16.33
N PHE A 293 -4.37 -1.29 -15.62
CA PHE A 293 -3.05 -1.08 -16.23
C PHE A 293 -2.60 -2.25 -17.11
N THR A 294 -3.15 -3.45 -16.94
CA THR A 294 -2.90 -4.59 -17.83
C THR A 294 -3.48 -4.40 -19.23
N ASN A 295 -4.35 -3.41 -19.45
CA ASN A 295 -4.88 -3.02 -20.76
C ASN A 295 -4.04 -1.92 -21.46
N THR A 296 -2.99 -1.42 -20.81
CA THR A 296 -2.15 -0.34 -21.35
C THR A 296 -0.90 -0.88 -22.08
N ASP A 297 -0.17 0.02 -22.74
CA ASP A 297 1.14 -0.28 -23.34
C ASP A 297 2.23 0.70 -22.89
N PHE A 298 3.48 0.29 -23.00
CA PHE A 298 4.62 1.09 -22.56
C PHE A 298 4.74 2.44 -23.29
N ASP A 299 4.68 2.42 -24.62
CA ASP A 299 5.07 3.57 -25.44
C ASP A 299 4.09 4.73 -25.28
N THR A 300 2.80 4.42 -25.16
CA THR A 300 1.75 5.43 -24.99
C THR A 300 1.55 5.81 -23.52
N HIS A 301 1.70 4.88 -22.57
CA HIS A 301 1.20 5.10 -21.20
C HIS A 301 2.29 5.23 -20.13
N TRP A 302 3.51 4.77 -20.37
CA TRP A 302 4.53 4.64 -19.32
C TRP A 302 5.93 5.15 -19.72
N ALA A 303 6.18 5.42 -20.99
CA ALA A 303 7.48 5.87 -21.49
C ALA A 303 7.97 7.18 -20.85
N GLU A 304 7.04 8.07 -20.48
CA GLU A 304 7.36 9.36 -19.85
C GLU A 304 7.36 9.32 -18.32
N VAL A 305 7.01 8.18 -17.70
CA VAL A 305 7.06 8.02 -16.24
C VAL A 305 8.51 7.82 -15.81
N GLU A 306 9.18 8.90 -15.41
CA GLU A 306 10.60 8.94 -15.08
C GLU A 306 11.08 7.82 -14.14
N PRO A 307 10.44 7.56 -12.97
CA PRO A 307 10.93 6.54 -12.04
C PRO A 307 10.91 5.12 -12.60
N ILE A 308 10.03 4.82 -13.57
CA ILE A 308 9.99 3.52 -14.26
C ILE A 308 11.21 3.39 -15.18
N ASN A 309 11.68 4.50 -15.74
CA ASN A 309 12.70 4.55 -16.79
C ASN A 309 14.12 4.80 -16.29
N ASN A 310 14.29 5.32 -15.07
CA ASN A 310 15.59 5.70 -14.53
C ASN A 310 16.15 4.76 -13.45
N GLY A 311 15.52 3.60 -13.24
CA GLY A 311 15.98 2.60 -12.26
C GLY A 311 15.48 2.84 -10.83
N LYS A 312 14.56 3.79 -10.63
CA LYS A 312 13.99 4.15 -9.33
C LYS A 312 12.56 3.62 -9.15
N THR A 313 12.30 2.40 -9.63
CA THR A 313 11.08 1.65 -9.32
C THR A 313 11.40 0.29 -8.73
N LEU A 314 10.78 -0.02 -7.60
CA LEU A 314 10.84 -1.30 -6.92
C LEU A 314 9.44 -1.92 -6.84
N ILE A 315 9.29 -3.15 -7.30
CA ILE A 315 8.11 -3.99 -7.11
C ILE A 315 8.45 -5.16 -6.20
N LEU A 316 7.64 -5.34 -5.17
CA LEU A 316 7.72 -6.44 -4.22
C LEU A 316 6.42 -7.24 -4.28
N VAL A 317 6.48 -8.57 -4.40
CA VAL A 317 5.30 -9.45 -4.32
C VAL A 317 5.58 -10.69 -3.48
N GLY A 318 4.55 -11.32 -2.94
CA GLY A 318 4.58 -12.66 -2.38
C GLY A 318 4.44 -13.74 -3.44
N GLU A 319 5.18 -14.85 -3.29
CA GLU A 319 5.14 -15.99 -4.21
C GLU A 319 3.74 -16.60 -4.36
N ARG A 320 2.94 -16.54 -3.29
CA ARG A 320 1.64 -17.20 -3.15
C ARG A 320 0.46 -16.23 -3.30
N GLU A 321 0.70 -15.03 -3.80
CA GLU A 321 -0.34 -14.05 -4.07
C GLU A 321 -1.29 -14.50 -5.19
N VAL A 322 -2.58 -14.25 -4.98
CA VAL A 322 -3.64 -14.39 -5.98
C VAL A 322 -3.46 -13.38 -7.11
N LEU A 323 -2.96 -12.18 -6.81
CA LEU A 323 -2.78 -11.10 -7.78
C LEU A 323 -1.45 -11.17 -8.55
N ARG A 324 -0.55 -12.10 -8.21
CA ARG A 324 0.82 -12.11 -8.74
C ARG A 324 0.88 -12.12 -10.27
N ASP A 325 0.06 -12.95 -10.92
CA ASP A 325 0.09 -13.07 -12.38
C ASP A 325 -0.25 -11.73 -13.06
N GLY A 326 -1.25 -11.00 -12.57
CA GLY A 326 -1.61 -9.67 -13.07
C GLY A 326 -0.50 -8.64 -12.80
N VAL A 327 0.18 -8.74 -11.66
CA VAL A 327 1.36 -7.90 -11.35
C VAL A 327 2.53 -8.20 -12.29
N GLU A 328 2.76 -9.47 -12.63
CA GLU A 328 3.79 -9.86 -13.60
C GLU A 328 3.45 -9.35 -15.01
N ASP A 329 2.18 -9.46 -15.42
CA ASP A 329 1.72 -8.96 -16.71
C ASP A 329 1.93 -7.43 -16.81
N PHE A 330 1.56 -6.69 -15.76
CA PHE A 330 1.84 -5.25 -15.67
C PHE A 330 3.34 -4.94 -15.64
N TYR A 331 4.14 -5.68 -14.86
CA TYR A 331 5.59 -5.52 -14.80
C TYR A 331 6.22 -5.69 -16.19
N HIS A 332 5.75 -6.65 -16.99
CA HIS A 332 6.23 -6.85 -18.36
C HIS A 332 5.86 -5.70 -19.29
N ILE A 333 4.71 -5.06 -19.10
CA ILE A 333 4.33 -3.84 -19.83
C ILE A 333 5.32 -2.71 -19.49
N ILE A 334 5.50 -2.39 -18.21
CA ILE A 334 6.28 -1.20 -17.82
C ILE A 334 7.80 -1.39 -17.91
N ASN A 335 8.30 -2.62 -17.85
CA ASN A 335 9.75 -2.87 -17.79
C ASN A 335 10.40 -3.06 -19.17
N LYS A 336 9.89 -2.40 -20.21
CA LYS A 336 10.45 -2.45 -21.57
C LYS A 336 11.95 -2.11 -21.62
N ASN A 337 12.40 -1.19 -20.75
CA ASN A 337 13.78 -0.73 -20.64
C ASN A 337 14.65 -1.52 -19.64
N GLY A 338 14.10 -2.52 -18.95
CA GLY A 338 14.84 -3.36 -18.00
C GLY A 338 15.37 -2.62 -16.78
N LYS A 339 14.64 -1.60 -16.29
CA LYS A 339 15.04 -0.72 -15.18
C LYS A 339 14.21 -0.91 -13.91
N VAL A 340 13.06 -1.57 -13.99
CA VAL A 340 12.21 -1.85 -12.82
C VAL A 340 12.77 -3.05 -12.05
N GLN A 341 13.01 -2.88 -10.75
CA GLN A 341 13.42 -3.96 -9.87
C GLN A 341 12.19 -4.76 -9.45
N TYR A 342 12.26 -6.09 -9.53
CA TYR A 342 11.15 -6.98 -9.20
C TYR A 342 11.62 -8.11 -8.27
N HIS A 343 10.98 -8.23 -7.12
CA HIS A 343 11.36 -9.18 -6.08
C HIS A 343 10.16 -9.99 -5.59
N VAL A 344 10.38 -11.31 -5.43
CA VAL A 344 9.36 -12.25 -4.95
C VAL A 344 9.78 -12.78 -3.57
N GLU A 345 8.93 -12.58 -2.57
CA GLU A 345 9.06 -13.20 -1.25
C GLU A 345 8.64 -14.66 -1.33
N LYS A 346 9.59 -15.58 -1.12
CA LYS A 346 9.30 -17.02 -1.10
C LYS A 346 8.25 -17.34 -0.04
N GLY A 347 7.19 -18.05 -0.43
CA GLY A 347 6.05 -18.35 0.42
C GLY A 347 5.26 -17.15 0.94
N GLY A 348 5.59 -15.93 0.50
CA GLY A 348 4.89 -14.69 0.86
C GLY A 348 3.47 -14.66 0.32
N ILE A 349 2.62 -13.92 1.03
CA ILE A 349 1.23 -13.62 0.69
C ILE A 349 1.10 -12.11 0.38
N HIS A 350 -0.10 -11.68 0.01
CA HIS A 350 -0.37 -10.32 -0.42
C HIS A 350 0.06 -9.29 0.62
N ALA A 351 0.92 -8.37 0.18
CA ALA A 351 1.54 -7.32 0.97
C ALA A 351 2.13 -7.82 2.30
N GLY A 352 2.88 -8.93 2.25
CA GLY A 352 3.54 -9.56 3.40
C GLY A 352 4.38 -8.59 4.27
N LEU A 353 5.09 -7.66 3.65
CA LEU A 353 5.79 -6.58 4.36
C LEU A 353 4.87 -5.82 5.33
N VAL A 354 3.65 -5.53 4.89
CA VAL A 354 2.75 -4.60 5.55
C VAL A 354 1.73 -5.31 6.45
N TYR A 355 1.31 -6.53 6.10
CA TYR A 355 0.34 -7.31 6.88
C TYR A 355 0.98 -8.42 7.73
N VAL A 356 2.26 -8.75 7.52
CA VAL A 356 2.94 -9.85 8.23
C VAL A 356 4.19 -9.37 8.96
N GLU A 357 5.19 -8.83 8.25
CA GLU A 357 6.46 -8.42 8.87
C GLU A 357 6.25 -7.30 9.91
N SER A 358 5.40 -6.32 9.57
CA SER A 358 5.08 -5.16 10.41
C SER A 358 4.46 -5.51 11.77
N LEU A 359 3.83 -6.69 11.88
CA LEU A 359 3.18 -7.16 13.11
C LEU A 359 4.18 -7.35 14.25
N ASP A 360 5.45 -7.60 13.93
CA ASP A 360 6.50 -7.77 14.93
C ASP A 360 6.81 -6.49 15.70
N TYR A 361 6.43 -5.33 15.15
CA TYR A 361 6.75 -4.00 15.69
C TYR A 361 5.55 -3.29 16.35
N LEU A 362 4.36 -3.89 16.30
CA LEU A 362 3.12 -3.33 16.88
C LEU A 362 3.21 -3.15 18.40
N SER A 363 3.80 -4.13 19.09
CA SER A 363 3.89 -4.11 20.55
C SER A 363 4.96 -3.15 21.06
N CYS A 364 4.90 -2.75 22.34
CA CYS A 364 5.98 -1.98 22.97
C CYS A 364 7.35 -2.68 22.90
N ARG A 365 7.38 -4.02 22.99
CA ARG A 365 8.63 -4.80 22.83
C ARG A 365 9.12 -4.74 21.39
N GLY A 366 8.20 -4.88 20.44
CA GLY A 366 8.45 -4.74 19.01
C GLY A 366 9.01 -3.37 18.64
N GLY A 367 8.36 -2.30 19.11
CA GLY A 367 8.83 -0.94 18.86
C GLY A 367 10.23 -0.67 19.42
N LYS A 368 10.60 -1.24 20.58
CA LYS A 368 11.99 -1.16 21.08
C LYS A 368 12.98 -1.89 20.18
N ARG A 369 12.59 -3.01 19.58
CA ARG A 369 13.43 -3.74 18.61
C ARG A 369 13.67 -2.89 17.37
N ALA A 370 12.61 -2.30 16.80
CA ALA A 370 12.73 -1.39 15.66
C ALA A 370 13.66 -0.21 15.98
N VAL A 371 13.48 0.48 17.11
CA VAL A 371 14.36 1.59 17.53
C VAL A 371 15.83 1.18 17.66
N ASN A 372 16.10 -0.09 17.99
CA ASN A 372 17.45 -0.63 18.07
C ASN A 372 17.99 -1.14 16.71
N GLY A 373 17.27 -0.92 15.61
CA GLY A 373 17.65 -1.38 14.27
C GLY A 373 17.49 -2.89 14.05
N ASP A 374 16.72 -3.59 14.87
CA ASP A 374 16.48 -5.03 14.71
C ASP A 374 15.42 -5.27 13.63
N PHE A 375 15.90 -5.45 12.41
CA PHE A 375 15.16 -5.91 11.23
C PHE A 375 15.76 -7.21 10.67
N GLU A 376 16.36 -8.02 11.55
CA GLU A 376 16.98 -9.28 11.16
C GLU A 376 15.92 -10.21 10.52
N ASN A 377 16.30 -10.87 9.43
CA ASN A 377 15.46 -11.83 8.68
C ASN A 377 14.19 -11.24 8.03
N LYS A 378 14.02 -9.92 8.02
CA LYS A 378 12.95 -9.25 7.28
C LYS A 378 13.28 -9.18 5.79
N PHE A 379 12.37 -9.63 4.93
CA PHE A 379 12.58 -9.57 3.50
C PHE A 379 12.20 -8.20 2.97
N GLY A 380 10.96 -7.78 3.23
CA GLY A 380 10.40 -6.53 2.73
C GLY A 380 11.08 -5.30 3.32
N PHE A 381 11.24 -5.22 4.65
CA PHE A 381 11.89 -4.05 5.28
C PHE A 381 13.32 -3.85 4.76
N ASN A 382 14.12 -4.92 4.72
CA ASN A 382 15.51 -4.82 4.30
C ASN A 382 15.64 -4.45 2.82
N LEU A 383 14.73 -4.94 1.96
CA LEU A 383 14.73 -4.60 0.56
C LEU A 383 14.35 -3.14 0.32
N VAL A 384 13.26 -2.67 0.94
CA VAL A 384 12.78 -1.29 0.80
C VAL A 384 13.78 -0.30 1.41
N ALA A 385 14.34 -0.60 2.58
CA ALA A 385 15.34 0.25 3.22
C ALA A 385 16.62 0.34 2.38
N LYS A 386 17.11 -0.80 1.87
CA LYS A 386 18.27 -0.83 0.98
C LYS A 386 18.03 0.00 -0.28
N PHE A 387 16.83 -0.09 -0.87
CA PHE A 387 16.48 0.68 -2.06
C PHE A 387 16.45 2.19 -1.75
N LEU A 388 15.80 2.61 -0.66
CA LEU A 388 15.73 4.01 -0.24
C LEU A 388 17.11 4.58 0.09
N ASN A 389 17.95 3.85 0.82
CA ASN A 389 19.31 4.28 1.17
C ASN A 389 20.21 4.51 -0.07
N GLN A 390 19.86 3.97 -1.23
CA GLN A 390 20.61 4.17 -2.47
C GLN A 390 20.17 5.42 -3.25
N ILE A 391 18.94 5.90 -3.03
CA ILE A 391 18.33 6.93 -3.89
C ILE A 391 18.00 8.23 -3.16
N VAL A 392 17.98 8.22 -1.82
CA VAL A 392 17.80 9.38 -0.95
C VAL A 392 19.15 9.85 -0.45
#